data_AF-A0AAD8KM72-F1
#
_entry.id   AF-A0AAD8KM72-F1
#
_cell.length_a   1.000
_cell.length_b   1.000
_cell.length_c   1.000
_cell.angle_alpha   90.00
_cell.angle_beta   90.00
_cell.angle_gamma   90.00
#
_symmetry.space_group_name_H-M   'P 1'
#
loop_
_entity.id
_entity.type
_entity.pdbx_description
1 polymer ?
#
loop_
_entity_poly.entity_id
_entity_poly.type
_entity_poly.pdbx_seq_one_letter_code
_entity_poly.pdbx_strand_id
1 'polypeptide(L)' 'MTEPLRGYINKWDIEVVGSGLPTETDEHPKIYCMKLWATNEVRAKRKFWYFFRKLKKVKKSNGQMLAINDVFVL' A
#
# COMPACT_ATOMS: atom_id res chain seq x y z
N MET A 1 -28.61 -9.98 10.13
CA MET A 1 -28.29 -8.63 10.62
C MET A 1 -27.61 -8.79 11.98
N THR A 2 -26.38 -9.27 11.96
CA THR A 2 -25.53 -9.38 13.16
C THR A 2 -24.21 -8.78 12.74
N GLU A 3 -24.04 -7.50 13.03
CA GLU A 3 -22.75 -6.85 12.90
C GLU A 3 -21.78 -7.54 13.87
N PRO A 4 -20.65 -8.10 13.42
CA PRO A 4 -19.65 -8.58 14.35
C PRO A 4 -19.02 -7.36 15.04
N LEU A 5 -18.88 -7.48 16.36
CA LEU A 5 -18.46 -6.44 17.30
C LEU A 5 -17.28 -5.64 16.76
N ARG A 6 -17.58 -4.40 16.35
CA ARG A 6 -16.69 -3.37 15.77
C ARG A 6 -15.64 -2.84 16.77
N GLY A 7 -15.26 -3.63 17.78
CA GLY A 7 -14.65 -3.15 19.01
C GLY A 7 -13.15 -3.37 19.20
N TYR A 8 -12.51 -4.44 18.72
CA TYR A 8 -11.23 -4.84 19.33
C TYR A 8 -10.10 -5.41 18.44
N ILE A 9 -10.19 -5.34 17.11
CA ILE A 9 -9.05 -5.72 16.23
C ILE A 9 -8.98 -4.73 15.04
N ASN A 10 -7.77 -4.27 14.71
CA ASN A 10 -7.46 -3.06 13.95
C ASN A 10 -8.21 -2.90 12.61
N LYS A 11 -9.26 -2.08 12.62
CA LYS A 11 -10.19 -1.85 11.48
C LYS A 11 -9.62 -1.04 10.30
N TRP A 12 -8.32 -0.73 10.28
CA TRP A 12 -7.78 0.32 9.38
C TRP A 12 -6.52 -0.09 8.63
N ASP A 13 -6.23 -1.38 8.55
CA ASP A 13 -5.08 -1.90 7.81
C ASP A 13 -5.45 -2.06 6.33
N ILE A 14 -4.91 -1.17 5.49
CA ILE A 14 -4.92 -1.33 4.03
C ILE A 14 -3.51 -1.75 3.62
N GLU A 15 -3.42 -2.86 2.90
CA GLU A 15 -2.19 -3.35 2.33
C GLU A 15 -2.05 -2.83 0.89
N VAL A 16 -0.94 -2.17 0.59
CA VAL A 16 -0.67 -1.61 -0.73
C VAL A 16 0.60 -2.25 -1.27
N VAL A 17 0.50 -2.86 -2.45
CA VAL A 17 1.62 -3.46 -3.16
C VAL A 17 2.03 -2.55 -4.31
N GLY A 18 3.33 -2.31 -4.48
CA GLY A 18 3.85 -1.56 -5.61
C GLY A 18 5.31 -1.84 -5.89
N SER A 19 5.76 -1.42 -7.07
CA SER A 19 7.13 -1.58 -7.54
C SER A 19 7.60 -0.31 -8.26
N GLY A 20 8.91 -0.23 -8.54
CA GLY A 20 9.43 0.69 -9.55
C GLY A 20 8.91 0.30 -10.94
N LEU A 21 9.01 1.22 -11.90
CA LEU A 21 8.88 0.86 -13.31
C LEU A 21 10.19 0.22 -13.79
N PRO A 22 10.13 -0.77 -14.70
CA PRO A 22 11.32 -1.32 -15.34
C PRO A 22 12.14 -0.23 -16.03
N THR A 23 13.45 -0.35 -15.97
CA THR A 23 14.42 0.51 -16.66
C THR A 23 15.50 -0.34 -17.29
N GLU A 24 16.27 0.21 -18.23
CA GLU A 24 17.39 -0.51 -18.87
C GLU A 24 18.42 -1.08 -17.87
N THR A 25 18.56 -0.44 -16.71
CA THR A 25 19.49 -0.88 -15.66
C THR A 25 18.85 -1.79 -14.61
N ASP A 26 17.52 -1.88 -14.57
CA ASP A 26 16.75 -2.71 -13.64
C ASP A 26 15.45 -3.15 -14.32
N GLU A 27 15.53 -4.25 -15.06
CA GLU A 27 14.41 -4.82 -15.82
C GLU A 27 13.33 -5.41 -14.90
N HIS A 28 13.71 -5.80 -13.68
CA HIS A 28 12.85 -6.51 -12.73
C HIS A 28 12.87 -5.84 -11.35
N PRO A 29 12.32 -4.62 -11.24
CA PRO A 29 12.33 -3.86 -10.01
C PRO A 29 11.60 -4.60 -8.90
N LYS A 30 12.20 -4.56 -7.70
CA LYS A 30 11.71 -5.26 -6.52
C LYS A 30 10.29 -4.81 -6.14
N ILE A 31 9.41 -5.79 -5.90
CA ILE A 31 8.05 -5.56 -5.41
C ILE A 31 8.09 -5.30 -3.90
N TYR A 32 7.35 -4.31 -3.46
CA TYR A 32 7.20 -3.92 -2.07
C TYR A 32 5.74 -4.00 -1.64
N CYS A 33 5.53 -4.55 -0.45
CA CYS A 33 4.25 -4.54 0.22
C CYS A 33 4.31 -3.61 1.45
N MET A 34 3.34 -2.72 1.57
CA MET A 34 3.21 -1.80 2.70
C MET A 34 1.86 -1.99 3.39
N LYS A 35 1.89 -2.32 4.68
CA LYS A 35 0.71 -2.24 5.55
C LYS A 35 0.58 -0.80 6.05
N LEU A 36 -0.53 -0.16 5.70
CA LEU A 36 -0.78 1.25 5.96
C LEU A 36 -2.04 1.43 6.78
N TRP A 37 -1.92 2.16 7.88
CA TRP A 37 -3.09 2.64 8.62
C TRP A 37 -3.80 3.72 7.84
N ALA A 38 -4.95 3.41 7.26
CA ALA A 38 -5.73 4.35 6.47
C ALA A 38 -7.23 4.09 6.61
N THR A 39 -8.01 5.17 6.60
CA THR A 39 -9.47 5.10 6.72
C THR A 39 -10.17 4.84 5.38
N ASN A 40 -9.45 5.02 4.26
CA ASN A 40 -9.93 4.79 2.91
C ASN A 40 -8.75 4.67 1.93
N GLU A 41 -9.04 4.21 0.72
CA GLU A 41 -8.08 3.99 -0.36
C GLU A 41 -7.31 5.26 -0.75
N VAL A 42 -7.97 6.43 -0.79
CA VAL A 42 -7.33 7.70 -1.18
C VAL A 42 -6.22 8.07 -0.21
N ARG A 43 -6.46 7.91 1.10
CA ARG A 43 -5.45 8.16 2.14
C ARG A 43 -4.35 7.10 2.09
N ALA A 44 -4.68 5.84 1.83
CA ALA A 44 -3.70 4.77 1.64
C ALA A 44 -2.76 5.09 0.47
N LYS A 45 -3.28 5.48 -0.70
CA LYS A 45 -2.50 5.88 -1.88
C LYS A 45 -1.54 7.04 -1.56
N ARG A 46 -2.00 8.08 -0.87
CA ARG A 46 -1.13 9.21 -0.48
C ARG A 46 -0.01 8.77 0.46
N LYS A 47 -0.34 7.97 1.48
CA LYS A 47 0.66 7.44 2.43
C LYS A 47 1.67 6.53 1.74
N PHE A 48 1.21 5.64 0.86
CA PHE A 48 2.08 4.77 0.07
C PHE A 48 3.13 5.58 -0.68
N TRP A 49 2.73 6.55 -1.51
CA TRP A 49 3.69 7.34 -2.29
C TRP A 49 4.62 8.21 -1.43
N TYR A 50 4.14 8.70 -0.29
CA TYR A 50 4.97 9.41 0.67
C TYR A 50 6.09 8.50 1.20
N PHE A 51 5.75 7.30 1.70
CA PHE A 51 6.72 6.36 2.25
C PHE A 51 7.61 5.74 1.17
N PHE A 52 7.06 5.45 -0.01
CA PHE A 52 7.82 4.86 -1.10
C PHE A 52 8.90 5.81 -1.63
N ARG A 53 8.59 7.11 -1.73
CA ARG A 53 9.59 8.14 -2.02
C ARG A 53 10.62 8.27 -0.89
N LYS A 54 10.18 8.25 0.38
CA LYS A 54 11.08 8.47 1.52
C LYS A 54 12.06 7.30 1.73
N LEU A 55 11.57 6.06 1.64
CA LEU A 55 12.30 4.84 1.96
C LEU A 55 12.99 4.21 0.75
N LYS A 56 12.36 4.26 -0.43
CA LYS A 56 12.85 3.58 -1.64
C LYS A 56 13.28 4.54 -2.74
N LYS A 57 13.12 5.85 -2.53
CA LYS A 57 13.46 6.91 -3.51
C LYS A 57 12.68 6.79 -4.83
N VAL A 58 11.58 6.02 -4.85
CA VAL A 58 10.72 5.88 -6.02
C VAL A 58 9.64 6.96 -6.00
N LYS A 59 9.55 7.74 -7.08
CA LYS A 59 8.50 8.75 -7.28
C LYS A 59 7.24 8.10 -7.86
N LYS A 60 6.08 8.73 -7.66
CA LYS A 60 4.81 8.31 -8.28
C LYS A 60 4.90 8.17 -9.81
N SER A 61 5.66 9.02 -10.48
CA SER A 61 5.87 8.96 -11.93
C SER A 61 6.73 7.77 -12.39
N ASN A 62 7.56 7.22 -11.50
CA ASN A 62 8.56 6.19 -11.83
C ASN A 62 8.26 4.87 -11.11
N GLY A 63 7.04 4.72 -10.59
CA GLY A 63 6.60 3.53 -9.89
C GLY A 63 5.18 3.17 -10.30
N GLN A 64 4.84 1.91 -10.07
CA GLN A 64 3.52 1.36 -10.32
C GLN A 64 2.94 0.77 -9.04
N MET A 65 1.65 1.00 -8.84
CA MET A 65 0.88 0.34 -7.78
C MET A 65 0.23 -0.89 -8.38
N LEU A 66 0.48 -2.05 -7.78
CA LEU A 66 0.06 -3.35 -8.30
C LEU A 66 -1.26 -3.80 -7.70
N ALA A 67 -1.45 -3.58 -6.39
CA ALA A 67 -2.66 -3.98 -5.69
C ALA A 67 -2.91 -3.09 -4.47
N ILE A 68 -4.18 -3.00 -4.07
CA ILE A 68 -4.63 -2.44 -2.81
C ILE A 68 -5.63 -3.43 -2.23
N ASN A 69 -5.33 -3.96 -1.05
CA ASN A 69 -6.16 -4.94 -0.36
C ASN A 69 -6.61 -4.37 0.99
N ASP A 70 -7.90 -4.51 1.29
CA ASP A 70 -8.40 -4.25 2.63
C ASP A 70 -8.12 -5.47 3.50
N VAL A 71 -7.34 -5.29 4.58
CA VAL A 71 -6.99 -6.38 5.49
C VAL A 71 -8.03 -6.44 6.59
N PHE A 72 -8.84 -7.48 6.57
CA PHE A 72 -9.75 -7.82 7.66
C PHE A 72 -9.13 -8.96 8.46
N VAL A 73 -8.70 -8.67 9.69
CA VAL A 73 -8.31 -9.72 10.64
C VAL A 73 -9.60 -10.21 11.30
N LEU A 74 -9.94 -11.48 11.04
CA LEU A 74 -11.10 -12.17 11.64
C LEU A 74 -10.89 -12.42 13.14
#